data_AF-A0A2T6K760-F1
#
_entry.id   AF-A0A2T6K760-F1
#
_cell.length_a   1.000
_cell.length_b   1.000
_cell.length_c   1.000
_cell.angle_alpha   90.00
_cell.angle_beta   90.00
_cell.angle_gamma   90.00
#
_symmetry.space_group_name_H-M   'P 1'
#
loop_
_entity.id
_entity.type
_entity.pdbx_description
1 polymer ?
#
loop_
_entity_poly.entity_id
_entity_poly.type
_entity_poly.pdbx_seq_one_letter_code
_entity_poly.pdbx_strand_id
1 'polypeptide(L)'
;MNAPIENDPDVRQNMLSLDEKLTKDQVEYVGRMLRKLITQLEKKRYSEPLRPVEWEQWNNFILSTYACGFVCCDGGETMDDRAQTPISQVIRALQEDPKPVEGFSLRELRQIIHFIIRSERWGDAGAETGGGAVWGLIDTSLGDAIARRLGA
;
A
#
# COMPACT_ATOMS: atom_id res chain seq x y z
N MET A 1 -18.29 -28.22 19.35
CA MET A 1 -18.75 -28.41 17.96
C MET A 1 -18.13 -27.28 17.17
N ASN A 2 -17.09 -27.60 16.40
CA ASN A 2 -16.28 -26.62 15.68
C ASN A 2 -16.98 -26.29 14.37
N ALA A 3 -17.36 -25.02 14.18
CA ALA A 3 -17.76 -24.52 12.89
C ALA A 3 -16.52 -24.45 11.97
N PRO A 4 -16.65 -24.76 10.67
CA PRO A 4 -15.51 -24.88 9.77
C PRO A 4 -14.93 -23.50 9.47
N ILE A 5 -13.60 -23.41 9.61
CA ILE A 5 -12.74 -22.35 9.10
C ILE A 5 -12.72 -22.50 7.57
N GLU A 6 -13.83 -22.23 6.91
CA GLU A 6 -13.98 -22.33 5.46
C GLU A 6 -14.67 -21.05 4.96
N ASN A 7 -13.93 -19.94 5.06
CA ASN A 7 -13.99 -18.76 4.19
C ASN A 7 -12.99 -17.71 4.71
N ASP A 8 -11.78 -18.14 5.06
CA ASP A 8 -10.69 -17.19 5.23
C ASP A 8 -10.03 -16.98 3.85
N PRO A 9 -10.18 -15.81 3.21
CA PRO A 9 -9.51 -15.53 1.95
C PRO A 9 -7.97 -15.60 2.05
N ASP A 10 -7.39 -15.74 3.25
CA ASP A 10 -5.95 -15.89 3.49
C ASP A 10 -5.35 -17.25 3.05
N VAL A 11 -6.14 -18.26 2.66
CA VAL A 11 -5.58 -19.62 2.46
C VAL A 11 -5.01 -19.89 1.05
N ARG A 12 -5.25 -19.04 0.03
CA ARG A 12 -4.89 -19.40 -1.37
C ARG A 12 -4.24 -18.33 -2.26
N GLN A 13 -3.77 -17.22 -1.72
CA GLN A 13 -2.91 -16.31 -2.49
C GLN A 13 -1.46 -16.65 -2.15
N ASN A 14 -0.71 -17.15 -3.14
CA ASN A 14 0.71 -17.53 -3.02
C ASN A 14 1.44 -16.63 -2.02
N MET A 15 2.08 -17.20 -1.01
CA MET A 15 2.85 -16.46 0.01
C MET A 15 4.08 -15.84 -0.65
N LEU A 16 3.88 -14.70 -1.32
CA LEU A 16 4.94 -13.92 -1.93
C LEU A 16 5.78 -13.33 -0.79
N SER A 17 7.10 -13.44 -0.90
CA SER A 17 8.06 -12.93 0.09
C SER A 17 8.67 -11.61 -0.40
N LEU A 18 9.06 -10.73 0.51
CA LEU A 18 9.81 -9.50 0.23
C LEU A 18 11.11 -9.73 -0.58
N ASP A 19 11.67 -10.94 -0.55
CA ASP A 19 12.88 -11.31 -1.31
C ASP A 19 12.60 -11.83 -2.73
N GLU A 20 11.32 -12.03 -3.07
CA GLU A 20 10.97 -12.40 -4.43
C GLU A 20 11.36 -11.32 -5.43
N LYS A 21 11.96 -11.75 -6.54
CA LYS A 21 12.32 -10.86 -7.64
C LYS A 21 11.08 -10.49 -8.41
N LEU A 22 10.70 -9.22 -8.34
CA LEU A 22 9.65 -8.65 -9.19
C LEU A 22 10.23 -8.24 -10.55
N THR A 23 9.45 -8.43 -11.60
CA THR A 23 9.80 -7.90 -12.92
C THR A 23 9.61 -6.39 -12.94
N LYS A 24 10.33 -5.71 -13.84
CA LYS A 24 10.18 -4.27 -14.06
C LYS A 24 8.71 -3.92 -14.37
N ASP A 25 8.04 -4.72 -15.19
CA ASP A 25 6.65 -4.49 -15.58
C ASP A 25 5.69 -4.56 -14.38
N GLN A 26 5.92 -5.48 -13.43
CA GLN A 26 5.13 -5.57 -12.19
C GLN A 26 5.30 -4.32 -11.32
N VAL A 27 6.55 -3.87 -11.16
CA VAL A 27 6.88 -2.67 -10.38
C VAL A 27 6.22 -1.43 -10.98
N GLU A 28 6.40 -1.21 -12.28
CA GLU A 28 5.81 -0.07 -12.99
C GLU A 28 4.28 -0.14 -13.04
N TYR A 29 3.70 -1.34 -13.13
CA TYR A 29 2.24 -1.51 -13.10
C TYR A 29 1.65 -1.03 -11.78
N VAL A 30 2.24 -1.40 -10.65
CA VAL A 30 1.80 -0.91 -9.32
C VAL A 30 1.96 0.60 -9.22
N GLY A 31 3.08 1.16 -9.70
CA GLY A 31 3.28 2.61 -9.78
C GLY A 31 2.16 3.32 -10.55
N ARG A 32 1.81 2.82 -11.74
CA ARG A 32 0.73 3.39 -12.57
C ARG A 32 -0.63 3.30 -11.88
N MET A 33 -0.90 2.21 -11.16
CA MET A 33 -2.17 2.05 -10.43
C MET A 33 -2.26 3.02 -9.26
N LEU A 34 -1.17 3.24 -8.54
CA LEU A 34 -1.09 4.27 -7.49
C LEU A 34 -1.30 5.67 -8.06
N ARG A 35 -0.63 6.01 -9.17
CA ARG A 35 -0.81 7.31 -9.85
C ARG A 35 -2.26 7.52 -10.29
N LYS A 36 -2.89 6.50 -10.87
CA LYS A 36 -4.32 6.54 -11.27
C LYS A 36 -5.24 6.78 -10.08
N LEU A 37 -4.99 6.12 -8.94
CA LEU A 37 -5.74 6.34 -7.72
C LEU A 37 -5.66 7.82 -7.31
N ILE A 38 -4.44 8.37 -7.18
CA ILE A 38 -4.19 9.76 -6.77
C ILE A 38 -4.85 10.77 -7.72
N THR A 39 -4.64 10.65 -9.04
CA THR A 39 -5.20 11.61 -10.01
C THR A 39 -6.74 11.58 -10.06
N GLN A 40 -7.38 10.44 -9.82
CA GLN A 40 -8.85 10.36 -9.76
C GLN A 40 -9.40 10.99 -8.48
N LEU A 41 -8.65 10.89 -7.40
CA LEU A 41 -8.94 11.47 -6.10
C LEU A 41 -8.93 12.99 -6.12
N GLU A 42 -7.90 13.58 -6.73
CA GLU A 42 -7.83 15.04 -6.95
C GLU A 42 -9.06 15.56 -7.68
N LYS A 43 -9.64 14.77 -8.61
CA LYS A 43 -10.86 15.13 -9.34
C LYS A 43 -12.12 15.00 -8.49
N LYS A 44 -12.23 13.93 -7.68
CA LYS A 44 -13.42 13.64 -6.85
C LYS A 44 -13.51 14.47 -5.56
N ARG A 45 -12.39 15.00 -5.06
CA ARG A 45 -12.31 15.88 -3.88
C ARG A 45 -13.20 17.12 -3.97
N TYR A 46 -13.65 17.47 -5.17
CA TYR A 46 -14.50 18.64 -5.42
C TYR A 46 -16.00 18.32 -5.59
N SER A 47 -16.43 17.05 -5.55
CA SER A 47 -17.80 16.67 -5.95
C SER A 47 -18.62 15.83 -4.96
N GLU A 48 -18.01 15.00 -4.11
CA GLU A 48 -18.75 14.03 -3.27
C GLU A 48 -18.06 13.76 -1.92
N PRO A 49 -18.78 13.27 -0.88
CA PRO A 49 -18.17 12.79 0.35
C PRO A 49 -17.24 11.61 0.06
N LEU A 50 -15.99 11.69 0.55
CA LEU A 50 -14.94 10.78 0.13
C LEU A 50 -14.96 9.47 0.94
N ARG A 51 -15.22 8.35 0.25
CA ARG A 51 -15.15 6.98 0.79
C ARG A 51 -14.24 6.09 -0.09
N PRO A 52 -12.92 6.10 0.12
CA PRO A 52 -11.95 5.33 -0.65
C PRO A 52 -12.27 3.85 -0.77
N VAL A 53 -12.77 3.22 0.30
CA VAL A 53 -13.14 1.79 0.32
C VAL A 53 -14.23 1.43 -0.71
N GLU A 54 -15.07 2.39 -1.07
CA GLU A 54 -16.13 2.22 -2.08
C GLU A 54 -15.62 2.49 -3.51
N TRP A 55 -14.38 2.97 -3.68
CA TRP A 55 -13.86 3.32 -4.99
C TRP A 55 -13.25 2.11 -5.71
N GLU A 56 -13.67 1.94 -6.95
CA GLU A 56 -13.11 0.94 -7.85
C GLU A 56 -11.59 1.09 -7.99
N GLN A 57 -11.09 2.34 -8.04
CA GLN A 57 -9.66 2.60 -8.17
C GLN A 57 -8.86 2.15 -6.95
N TRP A 58 -9.43 2.28 -5.75
CA TRP A 58 -8.82 1.79 -4.51
C TRP A 58 -8.75 0.26 -4.51
N ASN A 59 -9.87 -0.40 -4.85
CA ASN A 59 -9.92 -1.85 -4.98
C ASN A 59 -8.94 -2.37 -6.05
N ASN A 60 -8.89 -1.71 -7.21
CA ASN A 60 -7.96 -2.05 -8.28
C ASN A 60 -6.50 -1.87 -7.87
N PHE A 61 -6.18 -0.84 -7.06
CA PHE A 61 -4.85 -0.67 -6.50
C PHE A 61 -4.49 -1.80 -5.54
N ILE A 62 -5.37 -2.15 -4.59
CA ILE A 62 -5.16 -3.29 -3.67
C ILE A 62 -4.95 -4.59 -4.46
N LEU A 63 -5.83 -4.91 -5.40
CA LEU A 63 -5.71 -6.15 -6.19
C LEU A 63 -4.39 -6.21 -6.96
N SER A 64 -3.93 -5.05 -7.46
CA SER A 64 -2.64 -4.95 -8.16
C SER A 64 -1.46 -5.16 -7.21
N THR A 65 -1.51 -4.67 -5.97
CA THR A 65 -0.42 -4.88 -4.99
C THR A 65 -0.32 -6.34 -4.56
N TYR A 66 -1.45 -7.05 -4.43
CA TYR A 66 -1.43 -8.51 -4.22
C TYR A 66 -0.90 -9.25 -5.44
N ALA A 67 -1.42 -8.97 -6.64
CA ALA A 67 -1.05 -9.68 -7.87
C ALA A 67 0.42 -9.47 -8.28
N CYS A 68 1.01 -8.32 -7.91
CA CYS A 68 2.39 -7.97 -8.24
C CYS A 68 3.37 -8.18 -7.08
N GLY A 69 2.96 -8.83 -5.98
CA GLY A 69 3.87 -9.19 -4.88
C GLY A 69 4.31 -8.04 -4.00
N PHE A 70 3.55 -6.96 -3.91
CA PHE A 70 3.81 -5.89 -2.94
C PHE A 70 3.24 -6.21 -1.56
N VAL A 71 2.19 -7.03 -1.48
CA VAL A 71 1.70 -7.58 -0.20
C VAL A 71 2.36 -8.93 0.04
N CYS A 72 3.26 -9.00 1.01
CA CYS A 72 4.08 -10.18 1.30
C CYS A 72 3.69 -10.85 2.63
N CYS A 73 3.98 -12.13 2.83
CA CYS A 73 3.71 -12.81 4.11
C CYS A 73 4.71 -12.44 5.22
N ASP A 74 5.89 -11.95 4.83
CA ASP A 74 7.02 -11.57 5.69
C ASP A 74 7.19 -10.05 5.80
N GLY A 75 6.17 -9.28 5.43
CA GLY A 75 6.12 -7.82 5.50
C GLY A 75 5.89 -7.28 6.92
N GLY A 76 6.77 -7.60 7.88
CA GLY A 76 6.63 -7.22 9.29
C GLY A 76 6.41 -5.71 9.55
N GLU A 77 6.19 -5.33 10.81
CA GLU A 77 5.82 -3.97 11.20
C GLU A 77 6.99 -2.97 11.32
N THR A 78 8.22 -3.45 11.10
CA THR A 78 9.45 -2.66 11.21
C THR A 78 10.22 -2.66 9.88
N MET A 79 10.94 -1.58 9.63
CA MET A 79 11.88 -1.51 8.51
C MET A 79 13.02 -2.50 8.71
N ASP A 80 13.59 -2.97 7.60
CA ASP A 80 14.79 -3.83 7.60
C ASP A 80 16.08 -3.01 7.80
N ASP A 81 16.02 -2.00 8.67
CA ASP A 81 17.17 -1.20 9.09
C ASP A 81 17.73 -1.72 10.41
N ARG A 82 18.95 -1.31 10.76
CA ARG A 82 19.59 -1.76 12.00
C ARG A 82 18.81 -1.37 13.26
N ALA A 83 18.04 -0.29 13.18
CA ALA A 83 17.24 0.21 14.29
C ALA A 83 15.88 -0.49 14.42
N GLN A 84 15.47 -1.28 13.42
CA GLN A 84 14.12 -1.84 13.30
C GLN A 84 13.05 -0.77 13.49
N THR A 85 13.21 0.35 12.77
CA THR A 85 12.33 1.50 12.91
C THR A 85 10.89 1.10 12.57
N PRO A 86 9.89 1.41 13.41
CA PRO A 86 8.49 1.09 13.10
C PRO A 86 8.06 1.74 11.78
N ILE A 87 7.46 0.97 10.88
CA ILE A 87 7.06 1.46 9.55
C ILE A 87 6.07 2.61 9.65
N SER A 88 5.17 2.59 10.65
CA SER A 88 4.25 3.69 10.92
C SER A 88 4.96 5.02 11.20
N GLN A 89 6.11 5.01 11.88
CA GLN A 89 6.92 6.21 12.13
C GLN A 89 7.60 6.68 10.85
N VAL A 90 8.11 5.76 10.04
CA VAL A 90 8.69 6.07 8.73
C VAL A 90 7.65 6.71 7.81
N ILE A 91 6.46 6.11 7.71
CA ILE A 91 5.35 6.66 6.91
C ILE A 91 5.00 8.07 7.38
N ARG A 92 4.89 8.31 8.69
CA ARG A 92 4.60 9.64 9.22
C ARG A 92 5.67 10.66 8.82
N ALA A 93 6.96 10.31 8.91
CA ALA A 93 8.03 11.19 8.47
C ALA A 93 8.00 11.45 6.96
N LEU A 94 7.68 10.44 6.15
CA LEU A 94 7.59 10.56 4.70
C LEU A 94 6.36 11.35 4.23
N GLN A 95 5.29 11.37 5.02
CA GLN A 95 4.13 12.24 4.81
C GLN A 95 4.48 13.72 5.00
N GLU A 96 5.45 14.02 5.87
CA GLU A 96 5.97 15.38 6.10
C GLU A 96 7.02 15.79 5.05
N ASP A 97 7.94 14.89 4.69
CA ASP A 97 8.92 15.08 3.62
C ASP A 97 9.13 13.78 2.81
N PRO A 98 8.61 13.68 1.58
CA PRO A 98 8.71 12.46 0.80
C PRO A 98 10.02 12.31 0.02
N LYS A 99 10.94 13.29 0.07
CA LYS A 99 12.21 13.23 -0.68
C LYS A 99 13.02 11.93 -0.45
N PRO A 100 13.08 11.36 0.76
CA PRO A 100 13.85 10.14 0.99
C PRO A 100 13.39 8.93 0.15
N VAL A 101 12.14 8.91 -0.32
CA VAL A 101 11.58 7.83 -1.15
C VAL A 101 12.43 7.57 -2.40
N GLU A 102 13.08 8.60 -2.97
CA GLU A 102 13.93 8.45 -4.14
C GLU A 102 15.11 7.49 -3.90
N GLY A 103 15.63 7.46 -2.68
CA GLY A 103 16.74 6.60 -2.28
C GLY A 103 16.35 5.18 -1.86
N PHE A 104 15.05 4.89 -1.70
CA PHE A 104 14.62 3.61 -1.16
C PHE A 104 14.78 2.49 -2.18
N SER A 105 15.13 1.31 -1.68
CA SER A 105 15.14 0.05 -2.42
C SER A 105 13.72 -0.43 -2.69
N LEU A 106 13.57 -1.35 -3.66
CA LEU A 106 12.27 -1.96 -3.92
C LEU A 106 11.73 -2.72 -2.70
N ARG A 107 12.61 -3.35 -1.92
CA ARG A 107 12.23 -4.07 -0.69
C ARG A 107 11.62 -3.13 0.35
N GLU A 108 12.24 -1.98 0.59
CA GLU A 108 11.72 -0.95 1.51
C GLU A 108 10.38 -0.38 1.03
N LEU A 109 10.24 -0.13 -0.28
CA LEU A 109 8.97 0.31 -0.86
C LEU A 109 7.87 -0.75 -0.71
N ARG A 110 8.22 -2.03 -0.84
CA ARG A 110 7.29 -3.14 -0.60
C ARG A 110 6.88 -3.23 0.86
N GLN A 111 7.79 -3.03 1.82
CA GLN A 111 7.45 -2.97 3.25
C GLN A 111 6.45 -1.86 3.55
N ILE A 112 6.67 -0.66 3.01
CA ILE A 112 5.77 0.48 3.19
C ILE A 112 4.40 0.21 2.58
N ILE A 113 4.35 -0.24 1.32
CA ILE A 113 3.09 -0.53 0.63
C ILE A 113 2.35 -1.67 1.32
N HIS A 114 3.05 -2.74 1.71
CA HIS A 114 2.47 -3.84 2.48
C HIS A 114 1.81 -3.32 3.76
N PHE A 115 2.54 -2.54 4.55
CA PHE A 115 2.06 -1.99 5.82
C PHE A 115 0.81 -1.14 5.63
N ILE A 116 0.80 -0.25 4.63
CA ILE A 116 -0.37 0.58 4.31
C ILE A 116 -1.56 -0.32 3.96
N ILE A 117 -1.41 -1.26 3.02
CA ILE A 117 -2.51 -2.11 2.57
C ILE A 117 -3.06 -3.00 3.69
N ARG A 118 -2.19 -3.53 4.57
CA ARG A 118 -2.60 -4.36 5.71
C ARG A 118 -3.25 -3.54 6.83
N SER A 119 -2.71 -2.37 7.16
CA SER A 119 -3.28 -1.48 8.19
C SER A 119 -4.72 -1.11 7.86
N GLU A 120 -5.02 -0.91 6.59
CA GLU A 120 -6.37 -0.56 6.11
C GLU A 120 -7.34 -1.72 6.18
N ARG A 121 -6.90 -2.91 5.76
CA ARG A 121 -7.73 -4.12 5.77
C ARG A 121 -7.98 -4.65 7.17
N TRP A 122 -7.02 -4.51 8.08
CA TRP A 122 -7.02 -5.25 9.35
C TRP A 122 -6.85 -4.37 10.59
N GLY A 123 -6.14 -3.24 10.50
CA GLY A 123 -5.96 -2.30 11.61
C GLY A 123 -7.19 -1.42 11.85
N ASP A 124 -7.77 -0.90 10.77
CA ASP A 124 -8.98 -0.04 10.83
C ASP A 124 -10.27 -0.80 10.51
N ALA A 125 -10.22 -2.13 10.38
CA ALA A 125 -11.33 -3.01 10.03
C ALA A 125 -12.10 -2.59 8.75
N GLY A 126 -11.43 -1.89 7.82
CA GLY A 126 -12.10 -1.32 6.66
C GLY A 126 -13.10 -0.22 7.01
N ALA A 127 -12.77 0.64 7.99
CA ALA A 127 -13.55 1.82 8.36
C ALA A 127 -14.09 2.51 7.11
N GLU A 128 -15.36 2.93 7.14
CA GLU A 128 -16.12 3.40 5.96
C GLU A 128 -15.45 4.56 5.21
N THR A 129 -14.54 5.29 5.87
CA THR A 129 -13.78 6.40 5.33
C THR A 129 -12.40 6.03 4.81
N GLY A 130 -11.91 4.80 4.99
CA GLY A 130 -10.48 4.47 4.87
C GLY A 130 -9.68 4.96 6.08
N GLY A 131 -8.57 4.29 6.33
CA GLY A 131 -7.64 4.51 7.42
C GLY A 131 -6.66 5.65 7.20
N GLY A 132 -6.00 6.06 8.29
CA GLY A 132 -5.07 7.20 8.25
C GLY A 132 -3.84 6.99 7.37
N ALA A 133 -3.43 5.73 7.19
CA ALA A 133 -2.28 5.37 6.35
C ALA A 133 -2.56 5.61 4.87
N VAL A 134 -3.78 5.29 4.41
CA VAL A 134 -4.23 5.56 3.03
C VAL A 134 -4.45 7.02 2.78
N TRP A 135 -5.10 7.72 3.70
CA TRP A 135 -5.26 9.16 3.57
C TRP A 135 -3.92 9.87 3.51
N GLY A 136 -2.96 9.48 4.32
CA GLY A 136 -1.62 10.05 4.21
C GLY A 136 -0.88 9.68 2.92
N LEU A 137 -1.15 8.51 2.32
CA LEU A 137 -0.63 8.17 0.99
C LEU A 137 -1.23 9.08 -0.11
N ILE A 138 -2.51 9.45 0.04
CA ILE A 138 -3.31 10.16 -0.95
C ILE A 138 -3.20 11.69 -0.82
N ASP A 139 -3.36 12.22 0.39
CA ASP A 139 -3.50 13.65 0.67
C ASP A 139 -2.15 14.35 0.82
N THR A 140 -1.06 13.58 0.89
CA THR A 140 0.30 14.11 0.88
C THR A 140 0.99 13.79 -0.44
N SER A 141 2.17 14.37 -0.64
CA SER A 141 3.03 14.08 -1.79
C SER A 141 3.71 12.71 -1.72
N LEU A 142 3.47 11.91 -0.66
CA LEU A 142 4.04 10.58 -0.47
C LEU A 142 3.64 9.61 -1.59
N GLY A 143 2.35 9.49 -1.89
CA GLY A 143 1.88 8.56 -2.93
C GLY A 143 2.46 8.89 -4.30
N ASP A 144 2.57 10.17 -4.62
CA ASP A 144 3.18 10.64 -5.86
C ASP A 144 4.69 10.38 -5.92
N ALA A 145 5.39 10.52 -4.80
CA ALA A 145 6.80 10.17 -4.73
C ALA A 145 7.02 8.65 -4.91
N ILE A 146 6.20 7.81 -4.28
CA ILE A 146 6.25 6.36 -4.44
C ILE A 146 5.91 5.98 -5.88
N ALA A 147 4.85 6.53 -6.47
CA ALA A 147 4.47 6.23 -7.85
C ALA A 147 5.59 6.55 -8.84
N ARG A 148 6.22 7.73 -8.74
CA ARG A 148 7.38 8.11 -9.57
C ARG A 148 8.55 7.17 -9.35
N ARG A 149 8.85 6.82 -8.10
CA ARG A 149 9.94 5.90 -7.75
C ARG A 149 9.72 4.49 -8.34
N LEU A 150 8.47 4.09 -8.51
CA LEU A 150 8.07 2.83 -9.16
C LEU A 150 8.02 2.94 -10.69
N GLY A 151 8.27 4.11 -11.29
CA GLY A 151 8.34 4.30 -12.75
C GLY A 151 7.05 4.77 -13.42
N ALA A 152 6.14 5.40 -12.66
CA ALA A 152 4.92 6.02 -13.19
C ALA A 152 5.11 7.48 -13.63
#